data_AF-A0A6G3MJQ6-F1
#
_entry.id   AF-A0A6G3MJQ6-F1
#
_cell.length_a   1.000
_cell.length_b   1.000
_cell.length_c   1.000
_cell.angle_alpha   90.00
_cell.angle_beta   90.00
_cell.angle_gamma   90.00
#
_symmetry.space_group_name_H-M   'P 1'
#
loop_
_entity.id
_entity.type
_entity.pdbx_description
1 polymer ?
#
loop_
_entity_poly.entity_id
_entity_poly.type
_entity_poly.pdbx_seq_one_letter_code
_entity_poly.pdbx_strand_id
1 'polypeptide(L)'
;FSPIVQKVPPFLRKKAARVVSAKIALAVRVDSNHEYPDGSYGDNILAELDKKYNMWLTPPPVKVTKALPVPDDQPRKKRGGRRQRHMKQKYALTELRKQANRVHFGIIQEDIYQDSMGFGLNAVSQPGSGKVRTANIDTKTKISISKRLQKNLASMNSTFGTKTMLRSNVSGMTSSVAFTPLQGIEIINPNLNQKDSQPNKDSFKYFSNKSGFQSTKNI
;
A
#
# COMPACT_ATOMS: atom_id res chain seq x y z
N PHE A 1 -7.74 -3.93 -33.16
CA PHE A 1 -7.96 -5.17 -32.39
C PHE A 1 -7.11 -6.26 -32.99
N SER A 2 -6.18 -6.87 -32.23
CA SER A 2 -5.27 -7.89 -32.77
C SER A 2 -5.70 -9.31 -32.36
N PRO A 3 -5.74 -10.30 -33.29
CA PRO A 3 -6.17 -11.66 -33.00
C PRO A 3 -5.28 -12.35 -31.95
N ILE A 4 -3.98 -12.05 -31.91
CA ILE A 4 -3.01 -12.66 -30.98
C ILE A 4 -3.34 -12.35 -29.51
N VAL A 5 -3.95 -11.19 -29.23
CA VAL A 5 -4.39 -10.80 -27.88
C VAL A 5 -5.76 -11.39 -27.57
N GLN A 6 -6.64 -11.51 -28.56
CA GLN A 6 -8.01 -12.01 -28.36
C GLN A 6 -8.07 -13.52 -28.09
N LYS A 7 -7.09 -14.29 -28.60
CA LYS A 7 -6.90 -15.72 -28.28
C LYS A 7 -6.74 -15.99 -26.77
N VAL A 8 -6.28 -15.00 -26.00
CA VAL A 8 -6.04 -15.11 -24.56
C VAL A 8 -7.30 -14.71 -23.77
N PRO A 9 -7.62 -15.37 -22.64
CA PRO A 9 -8.79 -15.04 -21.82
C PRO A 9 -8.78 -13.59 -21.32
N PRO A 10 -9.95 -12.98 -21.06
CA PRO A 10 -10.12 -11.54 -20.86
C PRO A 10 -9.26 -10.96 -19.73
N PHE A 11 -9.07 -11.70 -18.64
CA PHE A 11 -8.27 -11.25 -17.49
C PHE A 11 -6.77 -11.09 -17.82
N LEU A 12 -6.26 -11.79 -18.83
CA LEU A 12 -4.86 -11.69 -19.28
C LEU A 12 -4.68 -10.73 -20.47
N ARG A 13 -5.76 -10.31 -21.16
CA ARG A 13 -5.66 -9.48 -22.38
C ARG A 13 -4.87 -8.19 -22.17
N LYS A 14 -5.02 -7.53 -21.01
CA LYS A 14 -4.24 -6.32 -20.69
C LYS A 14 -2.75 -6.59 -20.56
N LYS A 15 -2.38 -7.74 -19.98
CA LYS A 15 -0.99 -8.20 -19.84
C LYS A 15 -0.42 -8.59 -21.20
N ALA A 16 -1.18 -9.36 -21.98
CA ALA A 16 -0.86 -9.78 -23.34
C ALA A 16 -0.62 -8.57 -24.26
N ALA A 17 -1.55 -7.61 -24.28
CA ALA A 17 -1.43 -6.39 -25.09
C ALA A 17 -0.12 -5.63 -24.82
N ARG A 18 0.29 -5.51 -23.55
CA ARG A 18 1.54 -4.82 -23.17
C ARG A 18 2.79 -5.56 -23.66
N VAL A 19 2.78 -6.90 -23.61
CA VAL A 19 3.93 -7.69 -24.07
C VAL A 19 4.00 -7.69 -25.60
N VAL A 20 2.86 -7.85 -26.27
CA VAL A 20 2.76 -7.78 -27.73
C VAL A 20 3.18 -6.41 -28.24
N SER A 21 2.71 -5.31 -27.65
CA SER A 21 3.09 -3.96 -28.08
C SER A 21 4.60 -3.73 -27.98
N ALA A 22 5.23 -4.25 -26.92
CA ALA A 22 6.68 -4.15 -26.74
C ALA A 22 7.45 -4.96 -27.81
N LYS A 23 6.95 -6.14 -28.18
CA LYS A 23 7.57 -6.98 -29.21
C LYS A 23 7.35 -6.47 -30.63
N ILE A 24 6.16 -5.96 -30.94
CA ILE A 24 5.87 -5.29 -32.21
C ILE A 24 6.79 -4.09 -32.40
N ALA A 25 7.01 -3.29 -31.35
CA ALA A 25 7.93 -2.14 -31.43
C ALA A 25 9.38 -2.55 -31.77
N LEU A 26 9.81 -3.77 -31.43
CA LEU A 26 11.11 -4.30 -31.84
C LEU A 26 11.08 -4.79 -33.29
N ALA A 27 10.05 -5.54 -33.69
CA ALA A 27 9.86 -6.00 -35.06
C ALA A 27 9.87 -4.83 -36.05
N VAL A 28 9.12 -3.75 -35.76
CA VAL A 28 9.07 -2.55 -36.62
C VAL A 28 10.44 -1.89 -36.80
N ARG A 29 11.31 -1.93 -35.78
CA ARG A 29 12.67 -1.37 -35.90
C ARG A 29 13.56 -2.22 -36.80
N VAL A 30 13.43 -3.55 -36.70
CA VAL A 30 14.17 -4.49 -37.55
C VAL A 30 13.69 -4.40 -38.99
N ASP A 31 12.39 -4.29 -39.21
CA ASP A 31 11.79 -4.11 -40.54
C ASP A 31 12.24 -2.79 -41.17
N SER A 32 12.30 -1.70 -40.39
CA SER A 32 12.82 -0.42 -40.86
C SER A 32 14.26 -0.50 -41.36
N ASN A 33 15.08 -1.38 -40.77
CA ASN A 33 16.47 -1.60 -41.18
C ASN A 33 16.61 -2.64 -42.29
N HIS A 34 15.53 -3.32 -42.68
CA HIS A 34 15.51 -4.40 -43.68
C HIS A 34 16.53 -5.52 -43.42
N GLU A 35 16.87 -5.77 -42.15
CA GLU A 35 17.90 -6.75 -41.77
C GLU A 35 17.45 -8.20 -42.00
N TYR A 36 16.14 -8.49 -41.86
CA TYR A 36 15.58 -9.84 -41.99
C TYR A 36 14.38 -9.84 -42.96
N PRO A 37 14.62 -9.75 -44.29
CA PRO A 37 13.57 -9.72 -45.29
C PRO A 37 12.79 -11.05 -45.41
N ASP A 38 13.37 -12.15 -44.93
CA ASP A 38 12.76 -13.49 -44.89
C ASP A 38 11.67 -13.61 -43.79
N GLY A 39 11.54 -12.64 -42.89
CA GLY A 39 10.54 -12.66 -41.82
C GLY A 39 10.85 -13.58 -40.64
N SER A 40 11.99 -14.28 -40.66
CA SER A 40 12.44 -15.19 -39.59
C SER A 40 12.49 -14.54 -38.19
N TYR A 41 12.78 -13.24 -38.11
CA TYR A 41 12.73 -12.49 -36.85
C TYR A 41 11.32 -12.39 -36.27
N GLY A 42 10.31 -12.19 -37.12
CA GLY A 42 8.91 -12.16 -36.73
C GLY A 42 8.42 -13.50 -36.18
N ASP A 43 8.81 -14.60 -36.83
CA ASP A 43 8.49 -15.95 -36.39
C ASP A 43 9.08 -16.27 -35.02
N ASN A 44 10.32 -15.87 -34.78
CA ASN A 44 10.96 -16.00 -33.47
C ASN A 44 10.22 -15.22 -32.37
N ILE A 45 9.80 -13.99 -32.66
CA ILE A 45 9.00 -13.17 -31.73
C ILE A 45 7.65 -13.84 -31.43
N LEU A 46 6.99 -14.38 -32.45
CA LEU A 46 5.71 -15.06 -32.30
C LEU A 46 5.88 -16.31 -31.42
N ALA A 47 6.89 -17.12 -31.67
CA ALA A 47 7.22 -18.30 -30.86
C ALA A 47 7.49 -17.94 -29.38
N GLU A 48 8.19 -16.82 -29.13
CA GLU A 48 8.41 -16.32 -27.77
C GLU A 48 7.11 -15.88 -27.07
N LEU A 49 6.20 -15.24 -27.81
CA LEU A 49 4.90 -14.81 -27.30
C LEU A 49 4.04 -16.02 -26.93
N ASP A 50 3.99 -17.03 -27.80
CA ASP A 50 3.23 -18.25 -27.56
C ASP A 50 3.78 -19.02 -26.36
N LYS A 51 5.11 -19.15 -26.24
CA LYS A 51 5.74 -19.74 -25.04
C LYS A 51 5.34 -19.02 -23.76
N LYS A 52 5.29 -17.68 -23.77
CA LYS A 52 4.87 -16.88 -22.61
C LYS A 52 3.39 -17.05 -22.30
N TYR A 53 2.53 -17.13 -23.32
CA TYR A 53 1.10 -17.35 -23.13
C TYR A 53 0.83 -18.72 -22.54
N ASN A 54 1.49 -19.76 -23.05
CA ASN A 54 1.40 -21.11 -22.48
C ASN A 54 1.80 -21.10 -21.01
N MET A 55 2.90 -20.43 -20.63
CA MET A 55 3.32 -20.30 -19.23
C MET A 55 2.34 -19.50 -18.34
N TRP A 56 1.55 -18.57 -18.89
CA TRP A 56 0.53 -17.87 -18.11
C TRP A 56 -0.77 -18.66 -17.96
N LEU A 57 -1.07 -19.51 -18.94
CA LEU A 57 -2.23 -20.38 -18.94
C LEU A 57 -1.99 -21.64 -18.09
N THR A 58 -0.74 -22.08 -17.98
CA THR A 58 -0.40 -23.21 -17.12
C THR A 58 -0.78 -22.90 -15.67
N PRO A 59 -1.56 -23.78 -15.03
CA PRO A 59 -1.93 -23.57 -13.64
C PRO A 59 -0.68 -23.56 -12.75
N PRO A 60 -0.68 -22.80 -11.64
CA PRO A 60 0.41 -22.85 -10.68
C PRO A 60 0.54 -24.28 -10.14
N PRO A 61 1.77 -24.73 -9.81
CA PRO A 61 1.95 -26.02 -9.17
C PRO A 61 1.16 -26.07 -7.85
N VAL A 62 0.58 -27.23 -7.56
CA VAL A 62 -0.23 -27.44 -6.34
C VAL A 62 0.64 -27.17 -5.12
N LYS A 63 0.12 -26.38 -4.18
CA LYS A 63 0.81 -26.09 -2.92
C LYS A 63 0.79 -27.36 -2.06
N VAL A 64 1.96 -27.87 -1.71
CA VAL A 64 2.08 -28.92 -0.70
C VAL A 64 1.61 -28.38 0.65
N THR A 65 0.75 -29.13 1.33
CA THR A 65 0.34 -28.83 2.71
C THR A 65 1.55 -28.96 3.62
N LYS A 66 2.10 -27.81 4.04
CA LYS A 66 3.20 -27.82 5.00
C LYS A 66 2.66 -28.30 6.34
N ALA A 67 3.22 -29.39 6.85
CA ALA A 67 2.95 -29.85 8.19
C ALA A 67 3.21 -28.71 9.19
N LEU A 68 2.39 -28.64 10.24
CA LEU A 68 2.64 -27.74 11.34
C LEU A 68 4.02 -28.04 11.95
N PRO A 69 4.70 -27.02 12.50
CA PRO A 69 5.91 -27.28 13.28
C PRO A 69 5.55 -28.22 14.44
N VAL A 70 6.49 -29.10 14.77
CA VAL A 70 6.34 -30.02 15.90
C VAL A 70 6.01 -29.20 17.17
N PRO A 71 4.99 -29.61 17.96
CA PRO A 71 4.70 -28.99 19.25
C PRO A 71 5.84 -29.26 20.24
N ASP A 72 6.86 -28.40 20.22
CA ASP A 72 8.01 -28.42 21.12
C ASP A 72 8.03 -27.14 21.96
N ASP A 73 8.14 -27.26 23.29
CA ASP A 73 8.15 -26.12 24.21
C ASP A 73 9.59 -25.68 24.49
N GLN A 74 10.21 -25.08 23.48
CA GLN A 74 11.56 -24.57 23.61
C GLN A 74 11.62 -23.35 24.56
N PRO A 75 12.65 -23.25 25.40
CA PRO A 75 12.79 -22.12 26.32
C PRO A 75 12.83 -20.79 25.55
N ARG A 76 11.87 -19.90 25.88
CA ARG A 76 11.72 -18.61 25.17
C ARG A 76 12.95 -17.73 25.29
N LYS A 77 13.39 -17.14 24.17
CA LYS A 77 14.46 -16.13 24.17
C LYS A 77 13.97 -14.83 24.81
N LYS A 78 14.51 -14.48 25.98
CA LYS A 78 14.18 -13.23 26.68
C LYS A 78 14.88 -12.06 25.97
N ARG A 79 14.09 -11.14 25.39
CA ARG A 79 14.61 -9.89 24.78
C ARG A 79 14.12 -8.66 25.52
N GLY A 80 15.07 -7.75 25.80
CA GLY A 80 14.83 -6.40 26.31
C GLY A 80 14.89 -5.33 25.21
N GLY A 81 14.84 -4.07 25.61
CA GLY A 81 14.98 -2.90 24.72
C GLY A 81 13.67 -2.20 24.37
N ARG A 82 13.76 -0.91 23.98
CA ARG A 82 12.60 -0.03 23.73
C ARG A 82 11.63 -0.60 22.70
N ARG A 83 12.13 -1.06 21.54
CA ARG A 83 11.30 -1.65 20.47
C ARG A 83 10.60 -2.93 20.91
N GLN A 84 11.30 -3.81 21.61
CA GLN A 84 10.73 -5.07 22.11
C GLN A 84 9.72 -4.84 23.23
N ARG A 85 9.98 -3.89 24.14
CA ARG A 85 9.00 -3.47 25.15
C ARG A 85 7.74 -2.90 24.51
N HIS A 86 7.87 -2.05 23.50
CA HIS A 86 6.72 -1.51 22.76
C HIS A 86 5.90 -2.59 22.06
N MET A 87 6.56 -3.56 21.40
CA MET A 87 5.88 -4.69 20.77
C MET A 87 5.15 -5.56 21.81
N LYS A 88 5.81 -5.89 22.92
CA LYS A 88 5.19 -6.64 24.03
C LYS A 88 4.00 -5.90 24.63
N GLN A 89 4.09 -4.59 24.81
CA GLN A 89 2.98 -3.75 25.29
C GLN A 89 1.77 -3.81 24.37
N LYS A 90 1.97 -3.83 23.04
CA LYS A 90 0.87 -3.93 22.07
C LYS A 90 0.06 -5.23 22.19
N TYR A 91 0.70 -6.33 22.56
CA TYR A 91 0.05 -7.64 22.70
C TYR A 91 -0.30 -8.01 24.15
N ALA A 92 0.24 -7.28 25.13
CA ALA A 92 -0.03 -7.52 26.53
C ALA A 92 -1.44 -7.02 26.90
N LEU A 93 -2.04 -7.66 27.90
CA LEU A 93 -3.27 -7.16 28.52
C LEU A 93 -3.02 -5.79 29.14
N THR A 94 -3.87 -4.82 28.81
CA THR A 94 -3.86 -3.48 29.42
C THR A 94 -4.16 -3.57 30.92
N GLU A 95 -3.72 -2.57 31.68
CA GLU A 95 -4.03 -2.49 33.11
C GLU A 95 -5.54 -2.39 33.37
N LEU A 96 -6.26 -1.63 32.55
CA LEU A 96 -7.72 -1.58 32.57
C LEU A 96 -8.32 -2.97 32.37
N ARG A 97 -7.82 -3.76 31.40
CA ARG A 97 -8.32 -5.13 31.19
C ARG A 97 -7.95 -6.06 32.34
N LYS A 98 -6.80 -5.87 32.99
CA LYS A 98 -6.43 -6.63 34.20
C LYS A 98 -7.36 -6.31 35.37
N GLN A 99 -7.73 -5.04 35.56
CA GLN A 99 -8.72 -4.64 36.56
C GLN A 99 -10.10 -5.20 36.22
N ALA A 100 -10.52 -5.15 34.96
CA ALA A 100 -11.75 -5.78 34.52
C ALA A 100 -11.75 -7.30 34.72
N ASN A 101 -10.60 -7.97 34.62
CA ASN A 101 -10.49 -9.40 34.89
C ASN A 101 -10.40 -9.74 36.39
N ARG A 102 -10.28 -8.74 37.29
CA ARG A 102 -10.25 -8.95 38.73
C ARG A 102 -11.69 -8.98 39.26
N VAL A 103 -12.12 -10.15 39.72
CA VAL A 103 -13.44 -10.35 40.33
C VAL A 103 -13.36 -10.17 41.84
N HIS A 104 -14.33 -9.46 42.42
CA HIS A 104 -14.49 -9.37 43.87
C HIS A 104 -15.46 -10.46 44.32
N PHE A 105 -15.05 -11.25 45.31
CA PHE A 105 -15.89 -12.29 45.87
C PHE A 105 -17.01 -11.68 46.71
N GLY A 106 -18.23 -12.24 46.62
CA GLY A 106 -19.38 -11.82 47.42
C GLY A 106 -20.07 -10.53 46.96
N ILE A 107 -19.65 -9.93 45.84
CA ILE A 107 -20.27 -8.73 45.26
C ILE A 107 -20.90 -9.11 43.92
N ILE A 108 -22.22 -8.95 43.81
CA ILE A 108 -22.94 -9.15 42.53
C ILE A 108 -22.51 -8.03 41.58
N GLN A 109 -22.12 -8.42 40.37
CA GLN A 109 -21.67 -7.49 39.35
C GLN A 109 -22.84 -7.00 38.52
N GLU A 110 -22.74 -5.75 38.07
CA GLU A 110 -23.68 -5.17 37.12
C GLU A 110 -23.21 -5.48 35.69
N ASP A 111 -24.07 -6.15 34.93
CA ASP A 111 -23.85 -6.36 33.49
C ASP A 111 -24.03 -5.02 32.76
N ILE A 112 -23.07 -4.65 31.92
CA ILE A 112 -23.09 -3.36 31.22
C ILE A 112 -23.93 -3.43 29.95
N TYR A 113 -23.99 -4.61 29.36
CA TYR A 113 -24.74 -4.86 28.14
C TYR A 113 -25.89 -5.77 28.48
N GLN A 114 -27.10 -5.24 28.32
CA GLN A 114 -28.34 -5.98 28.56
C GLN A 114 -28.54 -7.13 27.55
N ASP A 115 -27.95 -7.01 26.35
CA ASP A 115 -28.06 -8.00 25.27
C ASP A 115 -26.96 -9.08 25.31
N SER A 116 -25.98 -8.99 26.21
CA SER A 116 -24.81 -9.89 26.25
C SER A 116 -24.42 -10.23 27.69
N MET A 117 -24.90 -11.37 28.18
CA MET A 117 -24.43 -11.93 29.46
C MET A 117 -22.91 -12.16 29.45
N GLY A 118 -22.24 -11.76 30.53
CA GLY A 118 -20.82 -12.05 30.77
C GLY A 118 -19.84 -10.92 30.43
N PHE A 119 -20.32 -9.73 30.09
CA PHE A 119 -19.48 -8.52 30.02
C PHE A 119 -19.73 -7.60 31.21
N GLY A 120 -19.03 -7.87 32.31
CA GLY A 120 -18.98 -7.03 33.51
C GLY A 120 -17.71 -6.19 33.61
N LEU A 121 -17.80 -5.00 34.20
CA LEU A 121 -16.64 -4.10 34.44
C LEU A 121 -15.90 -4.48 35.73
N ASN A 122 -16.39 -5.46 36.49
CA ASN A 122 -15.78 -6.03 37.70
C ASN A 122 -15.09 -4.97 38.56
N ALA A 123 -13.78 -5.09 38.83
CA ALA A 123 -13.07 -4.12 39.67
C ALA A 123 -12.90 -2.71 39.07
N VAL A 124 -13.24 -2.49 37.79
CA VAL A 124 -13.21 -1.16 37.16
C VAL A 124 -14.40 -0.31 37.59
N SER A 125 -15.54 -0.94 37.89
CA SER A 125 -16.75 -0.29 38.39
C SER A 125 -16.99 -0.70 39.84
N GLN A 126 -16.76 0.21 40.78
CA GLN A 126 -17.16 -0.02 42.18
C GLN A 126 -18.66 0.27 42.32
N PRO A 127 -19.46 -0.66 42.87
CA PRO A 127 -20.88 -0.43 43.06
C PRO A 127 -21.11 0.76 44.00
N GLY A 128 -22.01 1.67 43.62
CA GLY A 128 -22.39 2.83 44.44
C GLY A 128 -21.60 4.14 44.18
N SER A 129 -20.52 4.11 43.39
CA SER A 129 -19.85 5.33 42.94
C SER A 129 -20.16 5.60 41.47
N GLY A 130 -21.10 6.50 41.17
CA GLY A 130 -21.39 6.94 39.80
C GLY A 130 -20.23 7.66 39.09
N LYS A 131 -19.03 7.68 39.68
CA LYS A 131 -17.81 8.28 39.14
C LYS A 131 -16.79 7.18 38.86
N VAL A 132 -16.60 6.88 37.58
CA VAL A 132 -15.61 5.93 37.10
C VAL A 132 -14.21 6.58 37.14
N ARG A 133 -13.45 6.33 38.21
CA ARG A 133 -11.99 6.59 38.23
C ARG A 133 -11.27 5.44 37.54
N THR A 134 -11.30 5.41 36.21
CA THR A 134 -10.61 4.40 35.42
C THR A 134 -9.10 4.63 35.39
N ALA A 135 -8.33 3.54 35.29
CA ALA A 135 -6.92 3.62 34.93
C ALA A 135 -6.76 4.32 33.56
N ASN A 136 -5.67 5.08 33.40
CA ASN A 136 -5.38 5.80 32.16
C ASN A 136 -5.40 4.85 30.95
N ILE A 137 -6.13 5.22 29.90
CA ILE A 137 -6.25 4.44 28.67
C ILE A 137 -4.89 4.42 27.96
N ASP A 138 -4.30 3.22 27.80
CA ASP A 138 -3.02 3.08 27.10
C ASP A 138 -3.19 3.39 25.61
N THR A 139 -2.51 4.45 25.15
CA THR A 139 -2.55 4.88 23.74
C THR A 139 -1.86 3.88 22.80
N LYS A 140 -1.03 2.98 23.35
CA LYS A 140 -0.24 2.01 22.57
C LYS A 140 -1.07 0.81 22.12
N THR A 141 -2.21 0.56 22.75
CA THR A 141 -3.16 -0.49 22.34
C THR A 141 -4.18 0.00 21.32
N LYS A 142 -4.10 1.27 20.89
CA LYS A 142 -4.91 1.78 19.78
C LYS A 142 -4.65 0.97 18.51
N ILE A 143 -5.72 0.70 17.76
CA ILE A 143 -5.65 -0.05 16.52
C ILE A 143 -4.84 0.76 15.49
N SER A 144 -3.70 0.21 15.07
CA SER A 144 -2.85 0.83 14.06
C SER A 144 -3.19 0.27 12.68
N ILE A 145 -3.33 1.15 11.68
CA ILE A 145 -3.56 0.76 10.30
C ILE A 145 -2.33 0.03 9.72
N SER A 146 -2.53 -1.00 8.88
CA SER A 146 -1.43 -1.70 8.22
C SER A 146 -0.69 -0.78 7.23
N LYS A 147 0.61 -0.99 7.02
CA LYS A 147 1.40 -0.17 6.07
C LYS A 147 0.82 -0.18 4.64
N ARG A 148 0.22 -1.31 4.22
CA ARG A 148 -0.44 -1.42 2.91
C ARG A 148 -1.71 -0.57 2.85
N LEU A 149 -2.53 -0.62 3.90
CA LEU A 149 -3.73 0.21 3.97
C LEU A 149 -3.38 1.70 4.08
N GLN A 150 -2.35 2.07 4.85
CA GLN A 150 -1.85 3.46 4.89
C GLN A 150 -1.43 3.97 3.50
N LYS A 151 -0.69 3.15 2.73
CA LYS A 151 -0.30 3.51 1.35
C LYS A 151 -1.51 3.62 0.42
N ASN A 152 -2.46 2.70 0.51
CA ASN A 152 -3.69 2.77 -0.29
C ASN A 152 -4.52 4.01 0.06
N LEU A 153 -4.70 4.30 1.35
CA LEU A 153 -5.41 5.50 1.81
C LEU A 153 -4.69 6.78 1.39
N ALA A 154 -3.37 6.84 1.49
CA ALA A 154 -2.58 7.98 1.02
C ALA A 154 -2.68 8.15 -0.51
N SER A 155 -2.63 7.06 -1.27
CA SER A 155 -2.80 7.07 -2.73
C SER A 155 -4.23 7.46 -3.13
N MET A 156 -5.25 7.03 -2.38
CA MET A 156 -6.62 7.46 -2.59
C MET A 156 -6.74 8.95 -2.31
N ASN A 157 -6.19 9.44 -1.21
CA ASN A 157 -6.20 10.85 -0.87
C ASN A 157 -5.43 11.72 -1.88
N SER A 158 -4.32 11.24 -2.45
CA SER A 158 -3.61 11.96 -3.52
C SER A 158 -4.34 11.91 -4.86
N THR A 159 -5.12 10.86 -5.13
CA THR A 159 -5.90 10.71 -6.37
C THR A 159 -7.27 11.41 -6.29
N PHE A 160 -7.76 11.68 -5.07
CA PHE A 160 -9.12 12.13 -4.76
C PHE A 160 -9.15 13.47 -4.01
N GLY A 161 -8.00 14.03 -3.63
CA GLY A 161 -7.86 15.31 -2.92
C GLY A 161 -8.02 16.55 -3.81
N THR A 162 -8.14 16.38 -5.13
CA THR A 162 -8.64 17.41 -6.07
C THR A 162 -10.01 16.97 -6.57
N LYS A 163 -10.99 17.00 -5.66
CA LYS A 163 -12.40 16.78 -5.93
C LYS A 163 -13.23 18.07 -5.90
N THR A 164 -12.60 19.20 -6.17
CA THR A 164 -13.33 20.34 -6.72
C THR A 164 -13.43 20.13 -8.22
N MET A 165 -14.66 19.94 -8.70
CA MET A 165 -15.14 20.04 -10.10
C MET A 165 -14.29 19.35 -11.18
N LEU A 166 -14.87 18.42 -11.96
CA LEU A 166 -14.33 17.77 -13.18
C LEU A 166 -13.93 16.29 -13.00
N ARG A 167 -14.90 15.37 -12.88
CA ARG A 167 -14.75 13.99 -13.40
C ARG A 167 -16.07 13.41 -13.91
N SER A 168 -16.44 13.83 -15.11
CA SER A 168 -16.82 12.86 -16.14
C SER A 168 -16.49 13.46 -17.51
N ASN A 169 -15.55 12.83 -18.20
CA ASN A 169 -15.26 12.99 -19.63
C ASN A 169 -14.83 14.38 -20.11
N VAL A 170 -13.65 14.82 -19.68
CA VAL A 170 -13.02 15.99 -20.29
C VAL A 170 -11.75 15.55 -21.01
N SER A 171 -11.77 15.72 -22.34
CA SER A 171 -10.74 15.35 -23.30
C SER A 171 -9.42 16.12 -23.02
N GLY A 172 -8.28 15.50 -23.32
CA GLY A 172 -6.94 16.06 -23.10
C GLY A 172 -6.57 17.32 -23.92
N MET A 173 -7.56 18.02 -24.48
CA MET A 173 -7.40 19.31 -25.16
C MET A 173 -8.05 20.48 -24.40
N THR A 174 -8.71 20.26 -23.25
CA THR A 174 -9.26 21.38 -22.48
C THR A 174 -8.23 21.90 -21.47
N SER A 175 -7.87 23.17 -21.58
CA SER A 175 -7.08 23.88 -20.56
C SER A 175 -7.80 23.92 -19.21
N SER A 176 -7.09 23.68 -18.10
CA SER A 176 -7.62 23.81 -16.74
C SER A 176 -7.81 25.29 -16.37
N VAL A 177 -9.02 25.64 -15.94
CA VAL A 177 -9.41 27.01 -15.60
C VAL A 177 -9.63 27.10 -14.09
N ALA A 178 -8.99 28.05 -13.42
CA ALA A 178 -9.09 28.25 -11.97
C ALA A 178 -9.90 29.51 -11.66
N PHE A 179 -10.85 29.40 -10.73
CA PHE A 179 -11.68 30.52 -10.29
C PHE A 179 -11.07 31.11 -9.01
N THR A 180 -10.50 32.31 -9.08
CA THR A 180 -10.02 33.04 -7.89
C THR A 180 -11.01 34.16 -7.55
N PRO A 181 -11.38 34.34 -6.27
CA PRO A 181 -12.50 35.22 -5.89
C PRO A 181 -12.24 36.72 -6.08
N LEU A 182 -11.02 37.14 -6.48
CA LEU A 182 -10.64 38.55 -6.61
C LEU A 182 -10.26 38.97 -8.04
N GLN A 183 -9.92 38.03 -8.94
CA GLN A 183 -9.40 38.37 -10.28
C GLN A 183 -10.05 37.60 -11.44
N GLY A 184 -11.08 36.78 -11.18
CA GLY A 184 -11.85 36.13 -12.23
C GLY A 184 -11.23 34.84 -12.76
N ILE A 185 -11.69 34.44 -13.96
CA ILE A 185 -11.40 33.16 -14.59
C ILE A 185 -10.01 33.22 -15.24
N GLU A 186 -8.99 32.67 -14.58
CA GLU A 186 -7.62 32.64 -15.11
C GLU A 186 -7.21 31.23 -15.56
N ILE A 187 -6.53 31.17 -16.71
CA ILE A 187 -5.93 29.95 -17.25
C ILE A 187 -4.56 29.77 -16.59
N ILE A 188 -4.52 29.01 -15.49
CA ILE A 188 -3.27 28.69 -14.80
C ILE A 188 -2.77 27.34 -15.33
N ASN A 189 -1.54 27.31 -15.83
CA ASN A 189 -0.85 26.08 -16.23
C ASN A 189 -0.30 25.37 -14.98
N PRO A 190 -0.89 24.25 -14.51
CA PRO A 190 -0.48 23.58 -13.27
C PRO A 190 0.94 23.01 -13.31
N ASN A 191 1.56 22.93 -14.51
CA ASN A 191 2.92 22.45 -14.69
C ASN A 191 4.00 23.51 -14.42
N LEU A 192 3.64 24.80 -14.28
CA LEU A 192 4.60 25.85 -13.89
C LEU A 192 5.14 25.61 -12.48
N ASN A 193 4.27 25.26 -11.53
CA ASN A 193 4.64 24.97 -10.14
C ASN A 193 5.52 23.72 -9.99
N GLN A 194 5.59 22.83 -10.99
CA GLN A 194 6.51 21.69 -10.97
C GLN A 194 7.95 22.10 -11.31
N LYS A 195 8.15 23.16 -12.10
CA LYS A 195 9.49 23.61 -12.52
C LYS A 195 10.18 24.52 -11.50
N ASP A 196 9.42 25.19 -10.62
CA ASP A 196 9.98 26.10 -9.62
C ASP A 196 10.38 25.43 -8.30
N SER A 197 10.21 24.11 -8.21
CA SER A 197 10.84 23.30 -7.14
C SER A 197 12.28 22.90 -7.48
N GLN A 198 13.03 23.80 -8.14
CA GLN A 198 14.49 23.72 -8.17
C GLN A 198 14.97 23.91 -6.72
N PRO A 199 15.56 22.89 -6.08
CA PRO A 199 16.12 23.06 -4.75
C PRO A 199 17.22 24.14 -4.83
N ASN A 200 17.14 25.18 -4.01
CA ASN A 200 18.23 26.14 -3.82
C ASN A 200 19.56 25.37 -3.73
N LYS A 201 20.59 25.81 -4.46
CA LYS A 201 21.93 25.16 -4.45
C LYS A 201 22.47 24.97 -3.02
N ASP A 202 22.02 25.79 -2.08
CA ASP A 202 22.36 25.73 -0.64
C ASP A 202 21.67 24.60 0.15
N SER A 203 20.70 23.89 -0.44
CA SER A 203 19.96 22.82 0.22
C SER A 203 20.58 21.43 0.08
N PHE A 204 21.63 21.29 -0.75
CA PHE A 204 22.38 20.05 -0.89
C PHE A 204 23.44 19.92 0.22
N LYS A 205 22.97 19.58 1.43
CA LYS A 205 23.87 19.19 2.53
C LYS A 205 24.59 17.89 2.18
N TYR A 206 25.84 17.74 2.67
CA TYR A 206 26.80 16.66 2.36
C TYR A 206 26.24 15.21 2.45
N PHE A 207 25.16 14.98 3.20
CA PHE A 207 24.50 13.67 3.34
C PHE A 207 23.08 13.61 2.75
N SER A 208 22.73 14.45 1.77
CA SER A 208 21.41 14.40 1.15
C SER A 208 21.27 13.20 0.20
N ASN A 209 20.11 12.53 0.23
CA ASN A 209 19.80 11.39 -0.66
C ASN A 209 19.81 11.75 -2.16
N LYS A 210 19.93 13.03 -2.53
CA LYS A 210 19.98 13.53 -3.91
C LYS A 210 21.38 13.93 -4.35
N SER A 211 22.33 14.15 -3.44
CA SER A 211 23.72 14.52 -3.77
C SER A 211 24.60 13.27 -3.72
N GLY A 212 25.03 12.77 -4.89
CA GLY A 212 26.05 11.73 -4.98
C GLY A 212 27.43 12.24 -4.55
N PHE A 213 28.35 11.32 -4.23
CA PHE A 213 29.75 11.66 -3.91
C PHE A 213 30.42 12.34 -5.12
N GLN A 214 30.92 13.56 -4.92
CA GLN A 214 31.74 14.24 -5.93
C GLN A 214 33.17 13.68 -5.87
N SER A 215 33.65 13.13 -6.98
CA SER A 215 35.03 12.66 -7.14
C SER A 215 35.95 13.87 -7.34
N THR A 216 36.85 14.13 -6.41
CA THR A 216 37.93 15.13 -6.59
C THR A 216 39.05 14.52 -7.42
N LYS A 217 38.92 14.56 -8.75
CA LYS A 217 40.03 14.30 -9.66
C LYS A 217 40.21 15.52 -10.56
N ASN A 218 41.06 16.43 -10.11
CA ASN A 218 41.69 17.43 -10.97
C ASN A 218 43.17 17.05 -11.07
N ILE A 219 43.51 16.34 -12.14
CA ILE A 219 44.82 16.31 -12.81
C ILE A 219 44.51 16.29 -14.29
#